data_AF-X1RP15-F1
#
_entry.id   AF-X1RP15-F1
#
_cell.length_a   1.000
_cell.length_b   1.000
_cell.length_c   1.000
_cell.angle_alpha   90.00
_cell.angle_beta   90.00
_cell.angle_gamma   90.00
#
_symmetry.space_group_name_H-M   'P 1'
#
loop_
_entity.id
_entity.type
_entity.pdbx_description
1 polymer ?
#
loop_
_entity_poly.entity_id
_entity_poly.type
_entity_poly.pdbx_seq_one_letter_code
_entity_poly.pdbx_strand_id
1 'polypeptide(L)'
;GINGYMEISLPASKEKRRIGITRVHIEEDAGKLVHEGDIASSSYSLVDYNRCGIPLAEIVTEPDFRSPEEARIFLVKLRSIVQHLGVCDGNMEEGSMRCDANVSLRDAKTGALGIKAEIKNMNSFRAVKKALQFEVDRQKKLLAEGIKIIQETRHWDESKNITVSMRSKEEAHDYRYFPEPDLLPLKVDLKMTDEIRKSLPELPEARRGRFIKNYQIPEYDAEIL
;
A
#
# COMPACT_ATOMS: atom_id res chain seq x y z
N GLY A 1 3.07 0.61 15.60
CA GLY A 1 2.56 -0.76 15.83
C GLY A 1 3.38 -1.75 15.05
N ILE A 2 3.55 -2.97 15.54
CA ILE A 2 4.33 -4.05 14.90
C ILE A 2 3.56 -5.37 14.99
N ASN A 3 3.86 -6.31 14.09
CA ASN A 3 3.33 -7.69 14.11
C ASN A 3 1.79 -7.75 14.09
N GLY A 4 1.17 -6.96 13.20
CA GLY A 4 -0.27 -6.99 12.96
C GLY A 4 -0.64 -7.94 11.82
N TYR A 5 -1.94 -8.03 11.52
CA TYR A 5 -2.42 -8.64 10.29
C TYR A 5 -3.79 -8.07 9.90
N MET A 6 -4.15 -8.21 8.63
CA MET A 6 -5.51 -8.00 8.16
C MET A 6 -5.99 -9.23 7.39
N GLU A 7 -7.21 -9.69 7.69
CA GLU A 7 -7.86 -10.74 6.91
C GLU A 7 -8.45 -10.16 5.62
N ILE A 8 -8.35 -10.86 4.50
CA ILE A 8 -9.05 -10.52 3.25
C ILE A 8 -9.85 -11.74 2.79
N SER A 9 -10.99 -11.51 2.16
CA SER A 9 -11.83 -12.56 1.59
C SER A 9 -11.80 -12.47 0.07
N LEU A 10 -11.49 -13.58 -0.60
CA LEU A 10 -11.57 -13.64 -2.06
C LEU A 10 -13.03 -13.81 -2.51
N PRO A 11 -13.57 -12.95 -3.40
CA PRO A 11 -14.97 -13.00 -3.80
C PRO A 11 -15.41 -14.35 -4.40
N ALA A 12 -14.52 -15.02 -5.15
CA ALA A 12 -14.84 -16.25 -5.86
C ALA A 12 -14.83 -17.50 -4.97
N SER A 13 -13.92 -17.60 -4.01
CA SER A 13 -13.76 -18.79 -3.16
C SER A 13 -14.29 -18.61 -1.74
N LYS A 14 -14.59 -17.37 -1.32
CA LYS A 14 -14.83 -16.96 0.08
C LYS A 14 -13.70 -17.38 1.05
N GLU A 15 -12.55 -17.77 0.53
CA GLU A 15 -11.40 -18.15 1.33
C GLU A 15 -10.86 -16.91 2.04
N LYS A 16 -10.65 -17.06 3.36
CA LYS A 16 -10.03 -16.03 4.19
C LYS A 16 -8.52 -16.19 4.16
N ARG A 17 -7.84 -15.15 3.72
CA ARG A 17 -6.38 -15.04 3.68
C ARG A 17 -5.95 -14.03 4.74
N ARG A 18 -4.92 -14.35 5.53
CA ARG A 18 -4.25 -13.38 6.39
C ARG A 18 -3.09 -12.73 5.63
N ILE A 19 -3.01 -11.41 5.71
CA ILE A 19 -1.90 -10.61 5.22
C ILE A 19 -1.25 -9.95 6.44
N GLY A 20 0.00 -10.29 6.71
CA GLY A 20 0.78 -9.72 7.80
C GLY A 20 1.04 -8.23 7.61
N ILE A 21 1.07 -7.51 8.71
CA ILE A 21 1.50 -6.11 8.79
C ILE A 21 2.79 -6.10 9.62
N THR A 22 3.91 -5.89 8.96
CA THR A 22 5.23 -5.81 9.59
C THR A 22 5.28 -4.65 10.58
N ARG A 23 4.86 -3.46 10.12
CA ARG A 23 4.88 -2.24 10.92
C ARG A 23 3.85 -1.22 10.45
N VAL A 24 3.44 -0.38 11.40
CA VAL A 24 2.75 0.90 11.18
C VAL A 24 3.49 1.94 11.98
N HIS A 25 4.02 2.97 11.32
CA HIS A 25 4.73 4.05 11.99
C HIS A 25 4.29 5.41 11.48
N ILE A 26 4.58 6.45 12.25
CA ILE A 26 4.25 7.83 11.92
C ILE A 26 5.46 8.43 11.21
N GLU A 27 5.20 9.18 10.16
CA GLU A 27 6.19 9.98 9.44
C GLU A 27 5.58 11.34 9.05
N GLU A 28 6.41 12.23 8.53
CA GLU A 28 5.98 13.51 7.98
C GLU A 28 6.02 13.50 6.45
N ASP A 29 5.08 14.20 5.83
CA ASP A 29 5.04 14.32 4.37
C ASP A 29 6.04 15.37 3.87
N ALA A 30 6.62 15.07 2.71
CA ALA A 30 7.50 15.98 1.99
C ALA A 30 6.72 16.98 1.13
N GLY A 31 7.37 18.06 0.71
CA GLY A 31 6.80 19.06 -0.19
C GLY A 31 6.55 18.52 -1.59
N LYS A 32 5.82 19.28 -2.40
CA LYS A 32 5.55 18.94 -3.80
C LYS A 32 6.50 19.69 -4.72
N LEU A 33 7.11 18.97 -5.67
CA LEU A 33 7.83 19.56 -6.79
C LEU A 33 6.89 19.65 -8.00
N VAL A 34 6.85 20.82 -8.62
CA VAL A 34 6.11 21.07 -9.87
C VAL A 34 7.12 21.51 -10.93
N HIS A 35 7.27 20.70 -11.96
CA HIS A 35 8.18 20.97 -13.07
C HIS A 35 7.41 21.72 -14.17
N GLU A 36 8.00 22.75 -14.76
CA GLU A 36 7.42 23.40 -15.94
C GLU A 36 7.66 22.49 -17.17
N GLY A 37 6.60 21.89 -17.72
CA GLY A 37 6.68 20.92 -18.82
C GLY A 37 6.81 19.47 -18.34
N ASP A 38 7.59 18.65 -19.03
CA ASP A 38 7.89 17.27 -18.63
C ASP A 38 9.04 17.25 -17.59
N ILE A 39 8.96 16.34 -16.61
CA ILE A 39 10.02 16.07 -15.62
C ILE A 39 11.38 15.89 -16.30
N ALA A 40 11.41 15.30 -17.49
CA ALA A 40 12.65 15.03 -18.22
C ALA A 40 13.23 16.24 -18.98
N SER A 41 12.43 17.27 -19.26
CA SER A 41 12.81 18.41 -20.11
C SER A 41 12.76 19.76 -19.40
N SER A 42 12.32 19.80 -18.15
CA SER A 42 12.13 21.05 -17.42
C SER A 42 13.46 21.69 -17.02
N SER A 43 13.57 23.01 -17.20
CA SER A 43 14.77 23.80 -16.86
C SER A 43 14.80 24.25 -15.40
N TYR A 44 13.65 24.23 -14.71
CA TYR A 44 13.53 24.58 -13.30
C TYR A 44 12.35 23.85 -12.65
N SER A 45 12.33 23.80 -11.32
CA SER A 45 11.24 23.18 -10.55
C SER A 45 10.72 24.17 -9.52
N LEU A 46 9.42 24.31 -9.43
CA LEU A 46 8.74 25.05 -8.38
C LEU A 46 8.55 24.13 -7.18
N VAL A 47 8.78 24.66 -5.98
CA VAL A 47 8.64 23.92 -4.73
C VAL A 47 7.43 24.46 -3.98
N ASP A 48 6.49 23.58 -3.66
CA ASP A 48 5.30 23.89 -2.85
C ASP A 48 5.37 23.16 -1.50
N TYR A 49 5.46 23.95 -0.43
CA TYR A 49 5.57 23.47 0.95
C TYR A 49 4.21 23.31 1.67
N ASN A 50 3.08 23.55 1.00
CA ASN A 50 1.75 23.50 1.64
C ASN A 50 1.43 22.15 2.31
N ARG A 51 2.05 21.06 1.85
CA ARG A 51 1.87 19.71 2.39
C ARG A 51 2.99 19.25 3.33
N CYS A 52 4.04 20.04 3.52
CA CYS A 52 5.16 19.67 4.39
C CYS A 52 4.71 19.52 5.84
N GLY A 53 5.15 18.45 6.50
CA GLY A 53 4.83 18.21 7.92
C GLY A 53 3.42 17.65 8.15
N ILE A 54 2.64 17.37 7.09
CA ILE A 54 1.37 16.64 7.25
C ILE A 54 1.69 15.26 7.84
N PRO A 55 1.00 14.83 8.91
CA PRO A 55 1.24 13.54 9.53
C PRO A 55 0.80 12.40 8.61
N LEU A 56 1.65 11.41 8.45
CA LEU A 56 1.39 10.20 7.69
C LEU A 56 1.51 8.98 8.59
N ALA A 57 0.84 7.90 8.19
CA ALA A 57 1.04 6.58 8.74
C ALA A 57 1.51 5.63 7.64
N GLU A 58 2.78 5.25 7.66
CA GLU A 58 3.33 4.25 6.73
C GLU A 58 2.97 2.85 7.26
N ILE A 59 2.22 2.09 6.45
CA ILE A 59 1.83 0.70 6.72
C ILE A 59 2.63 -0.21 5.80
N VAL A 60 3.52 -1.02 6.38
CA VAL A 60 4.31 -2.01 5.65
C VAL A 60 3.72 -3.39 5.88
N THR A 61 3.46 -4.09 4.78
CA THR A 61 2.91 -5.45 4.77
C THR A 61 4.02 -6.48 4.60
N GLU A 62 3.76 -7.68 5.11
CA GLU A 62 4.53 -8.87 4.74
C GLU A 62 4.28 -9.23 3.26
N PRO A 63 5.20 -9.92 2.57
CA PRO A 63 5.03 -10.34 1.18
C PRO A 63 4.08 -11.55 1.05
N ASP A 64 2.89 -11.45 1.64
CA ASP A 64 1.88 -12.51 1.74
C ASP A 64 0.96 -12.56 0.52
N PHE A 65 0.84 -11.47 -0.24
CA PHE A 65 0.00 -11.43 -1.44
C PHE A 65 0.42 -12.50 -2.47
N ARG A 66 -0.57 -13.17 -3.05
CA ARG A 66 -0.39 -14.22 -4.07
C ARG A 66 -1.08 -13.88 -5.39
N SER A 67 -1.85 -12.80 -5.45
CA SER A 67 -2.39 -12.28 -6.70
C SER A 67 -2.54 -10.75 -6.67
N PRO A 68 -2.54 -10.08 -7.83
CA PRO A 68 -2.88 -8.65 -7.92
C PRO A 68 -4.27 -8.32 -7.36
N GLU A 69 -5.20 -9.27 -7.41
CA GLU A 69 -6.55 -9.10 -6.87
C GLU A 69 -6.56 -9.04 -5.34
N GLU A 70 -5.75 -9.87 -4.67
CA GLU A 70 -5.60 -9.81 -3.21
C GLU A 70 -5.09 -8.45 -2.74
N ALA A 71 -4.11 -7.87 -3.45
CA ALA A 71 -3.59 -6.53 -3.15
C ALA A 71 -4.68 -5.46 -3.28
N ARG A 72 -5.50 -5.52 -4.35
CA ARG A 72 -6.63 -4.61 -4.54
C ARG A 72 -7.65 -4.73 -3.41
N ILE A 73 -8.04 -5.96 -3.04
CA ILE A 73 -9.02 -6.22 -1.97
C ILE A 73 -8.48 -5.70 -0.64
N PHE A 74 -7.21 -5.94 -0.34
CA PHE A 74 -6.55 -5.44 0.86
C PHE A 74 -6.62 -3.91 0.92
N LEU A 75 -6.25 -3.20 -0.15
CA LEU A 75 -6.26 -1.74 -0.16
C LEU A 75 -7.69 -1.18 -0.01
N VAL A 76 -8.68 -1.79 -0.66
CA VAL A 76 -10.10 -1.40 -0.50
C VAL A 76 -10.57 -1.61 0.94
N LYS A 77 -10.21 -2.74 1.56
CA LYS A 77 -10.55 -3.03 2.96
C LYS A 77 -9.86 -2.07 3.91
N LEU A 78 -8.58 -1.77 3.68
CA LEU A 78 -7.82 -0.79 4.46
C LEU A 78 -8.47 0.59 4.39
N ARG A 79 -8.85 1.05 3.19
CA ARG A 79 -9.63 2.29 3.00
C ARG A 79 -10.91 2.28 3.84
N SER A 80 -11.68 1.20 3.77
CA SER A 80 -12.93 1.08 4.54
C SER A 80 -12.68 1.20 6.05
N ILE A 81 -11.61 0.57 6.56
CA ILE A 81 -11.23 0.65 7.98
C ILE A 81 -10.86 2.07 8.37
N VAL A 82 -9.96 2.74 7.64
CA VAL A 82 -9.50 4.10 8.02
C VAL A 82 -10.63 5.13 7.93
N GLN A 83 -11.57 4.95 7.00
CA GLN A 83 -12.78 5.76 6.90
C GLN A 83 -13.72 5.54 8.10
N HIS A 84 -13.94 4.29 8.52
CA HIS A 84 -14.77 3.99 9.70
C HIS A 84 -14.14 4.50 10.99
N LEU A 85 -12.81 4.48 11.08
CA LEU A 85 -12.06 5.06 12.19
C LEU A 85 -12.10 6.60 12.19
N GLY A 86 -12.45 7.23 11.07
CA GLY A 86 -12.46 8.69 10.93
C GLY A 86 -11.06 9.33 10.93
N VAL A 87 -10.02 8.57 10.58
CA VAL A 87 -8.62 9.03 10.64
C VAL A 87 -8.04 9.41 9.27
N CYS A 88 -8.66 8.96 8.18
CA CYS A 88 -8.24 9.26 6.81
C CYS A 88 -9.42 9.01 5.86
N ASP A 89 -9.61 9.87 4.84
CA ASP A 89 -10.63 9.65 3.80
C ASP A 89 -10.26 8.51 2.82
N GLY A 90 -8.99 8.09 2.80
CA GLY A 90 -8.45 7.01 1.99
C GLY A 90 -8.60 7.22 0.47
N ASN A 91 -8.63 8.46 0.00
CA ASN A 91 -8.72 8.81 -1.41
C ASN A 91 -7.35 8.77 -2.10
N MET A 92 -7.16 7.81 -3.01
CA MET A 92 -5.92 7.72 -3.79
C MET A 92 -5.78 8.82 -4.84
N GLU A 93 -6.88 9.34 -5.38
CA GLU A 93 -6.84 10.37 -6.44
C GLU A 93 -6.38 11.72 -5.90
N GLU A 94 -6.79 12.05 -4.68
CA GLU A 94 -6.39 13.27 -3.96
C GLU A 94 -5.04 13.09 -3.22
N GLY A 95 -4.51 11.86 -3.18
CA GLY A 95 -3.19 11.56 -2.63
C GLY A 95 -3.15 11.40 -1.10
N SER A 96 -4.31 11.33 -0.43
CA SER A 96 -4.39 11.04 1.01
C SER A 96 -4.10 9.57 1.34
N MET A 97 -4.22 8.68 0.35
CA MET A 97 -3.71 7.30 0.40
C MET A 97 -2.77 7.04 -0.78
N ARG A 98 -1.54 6.62 -0.47
CA ARG A 98 -0.52 6.25 -1.46
C ARG A 98 -0.14 4.78 -1.29
N CYS A 99 0.31 4.16 -2.37
CA CYS A 99 0.76 2.77 -2.36
C CYS A 99 1.91 2.59 -3.35
N ASP A 100 3.04 2.13 -2.83
CA ASP A 100 4.12 1.54 -3.61
C ASP A 100 4.03 0.01 -3.50
N ALA A 101 4.11 -0.67 -4.64
CA ALA A 101 3.86 -2.11 -4.72
C ALA A 101 5.14 -2.87 -5.04
N ASN A 102 5.51 -3.81 -4.17
CA ASN A 102 6.67 -4.68 -4.38
C ASN A 102 6.21 -6.02 -4.96
N VAL A 103 6.83 -6.45 -6.06
CA VAL A 103 6.49 -7.71 -6.74
C VAL A 103 7.72 -8.49 -7.16
N SER A 104 7.70 -9.79 -6.88
CA SER A 104 8.70 -10.75 -7.35
C SER A 104 8.00 -12.06 -7.71
N LEU A 105 8.57 -12.79 -8.66
CA LEU A 105 8.17 -14.18 -8.92
C LEU A 105 8.83 -15.10 -7.90
N ARG A 106 8.08 -16.13 -7.49
CA ARG A 106 8.51 -17.15 -6.54
C ARG A 106 8.88 -18.43 -7.28
N ASP A 107 9.96 -19.07 -6.88
CA ASP A 107 10.29 -20.41 -7.34
C ASP A 107 9.26 -21.42 -6.81
N ALA A 108 8.59 -22.14 -7.71
CA ALA A 108 7.52 -23.06 -7.35
C ALA A 108 8.00 -24.32 -6.58
N LYS A 109 9.28 -24.69 -6.71
CA LYS A 109 9.88 -25.86 -6.06
C LYS A 109 10.45 -25.51 -4.70
N THR A 110 11.24 -24.44 -4.62
CA THR A 110 11.96 -24.05 -3.39
C THR A 110 11.17 -23.09 -2.53
N GLY A 111 10.21 -22.39 -3.12
CA GLY A 111 9.45 -21.36 -2.43
C GLY A 111 10.25 -20.07 -2.19
N ALA A 112 11.45 -19.93 -2.73
CA ALA A 112 12.26 -18.73 -2.61
C ALA A 112 11.66 -17.56 -3.41
N LEU A 113 11.68 -16.36 -2.81
CA LEU A 113 11.30 -15.13 -3.50
C LEU A 113 12.42 -14.71 -4.46
N GLY A 114 12.04 -14.34 -5.68
CA GLY A 114 12.97 -13.83 -6.69
C GLY A 114 13.34 -12.37 -6.46
N ILE A 115 13.97 -11.78 -7.47
CA ILE A 115 14.37 -10.38 -7.45
C ILE A 115 13.13 -9.49 -7.50
N LYS A 116 13.04 -8.52 -6.59
CA LYS A 116 11.90 -7.61 -6.51
C LYS A 116 11.99 -6.47 -7.53
N ALA A 117 10.85 -6.13 -8.11
CA ALA A 117 10.59 -4.84 -8.73
C ALA A 117 9.66 -4.04 -7.82
N GLU A 118 9.95 -2.77 -7.64
CA GLU A 118 9.10 -1.83 -6.91
C GLU A 118 8.36 -0.97 -7.93
N ILE A 119 7.03 -0.92 -7.87
CA ILE A 119 6.20 -0.10 -8.75
C ILE A 119 5.69 1.11 -7.96
N LYS A 120 5.87 2.31 -8.52
CA LYS A 120 5.42 3.58 -7.94
C LYS A 120 4.41 4.29 -8.86
N ASN A 121 3.76 5.33 -8.31
CA ASN A 121 2.79 6.21 -8.98
C ASN A 121 1.51 5.52 -9.48
N MET A 122 0.89 4.71 -8.62
CA MET A 122 -0.43 4.14 -8.89
C MET A 122 -1.49 4.92 -8.12
N ASN A 123 -2.32 5.69 -8.83
CA ASN A 123 -3.28 6.62 -8.22
C ASN A 123 -4.68 6.03 -7.99
N SER A 124 -4.87 4.72 -8.20
CA SER A 124 -6.13 4.05 -7.91
C SER A 124 -5.93 2.57 -7.58
N PHE A 125 -6.89 1.97 -6.86
CA PHE A 125 -6.85 0.52 -6.58
C PHE A 125 -6.85 -0.32 -7.87
N ARG A 126 -7.50 0.17 -8.92
CA ARG A 126 -7.51 -0.48 -10.24
C ARG A 126 -6.14 -0.39 -10.91
N ALA A 127 -5.47 0.76 -10.79
CA ALA A 127 -4.10 0.96 -11.28
C ALA A 127 -3.14 -0.02 -10.61
N VAL A 128 -3.20 -0.17 -9.28
CA VAL A 128 -2.36 -1.13 -8.53
C VAL A 128 -2.53 -2.55 -9.07
N LYS A 129 -3.78 -3.01 -9.24
CA LYS A 129 -4.06 -4.35 -9.80
C LYS A 129 -3.46 -4.52 -11.20
N LYS A 130 -3.69 -3.55 -12.10
CA LYS A 130 -3.19 -3.62 -13.48
C LYS A 130 -1.66 -3.60 -13.52
N ALA A 131 -1.03 -2.74 -12.73
CA ALA A 131 0.41 -2.59 -12.67
C ALA A 131 1.09 -3.87 -12.18
N LEU A 132 0.57 -4.46 -11.09
CA LEU A 132 1.03 -5.75 -10.59
C LEU A 132 0.84 -6.87 -11.63
N GLN A 133 -0.31 -6.91 -12.32
CA GLN A 133 -0.56 -7.89 -13.37
C GLN A 133 0.45 -7.77 -14.52
N PHE A 134 0.65 -6.54 -15.01
CA PHE A 134 1.61 -6.27 -16.08
C PHE A 134 3.04 -6.67 -15.68
N GLU A 135 3.46 -6.32 -14.46
CA GLU A 135 4.80 -6.62 -13.99
C GLU A 135 5.04 -8.12 -13.77
N VAL A 136 4.03 -8.85 -13.27
CA VAL A 136 4.07 -10.32 -13.19
C VAL A 136 4.29 -10.93 -14.58
N ASP A 137 3.54 -10.48 -15.59
CA ASP A 137 3.64 -11.03 -16.95
C ASP A 137 4.96 -10.64 -17.62
N ARG A 138 5.46 -9.42 -17.36
CA ARG A 138 6.81 -8.98 -17.77
C ARG A 138 7.90 -9.87 -17.18
N GLN A 139 7.90 -10.08 -15.86
CA GLN A 139 8.91 -10.91 -15.19
C GLN A 139 8.87 -12.35 -15.71
N LYS A 140 7.68 -12.91 -15.97
CA LYS A 140 7.53 -14.26 -16.57
C LYS A 140 8.16 -14.32 -17.95
N LYS A 141 7.91 -13.31 -18.80
CA LYS A 141 8.47 -13.23 -20.15
C LYS A 141 10.00 -13.18 -20.12
N LEU A 142 10.58 -12.32 -19.27
CA LEU A 142 12.03 -12.21 -19.13
C LEU A 142 12.67 -13.53 -18.72
N LEU A 143 12.10 -14.21 -17.72
CA LEU A 143 12.60 -15.52 -17.28
C LEU A 143 12.46 -16.60 -18.37
N ALA A 144 11.36 -16.58 -19.14
CA ALA A 144 11.17 -17.51 -20.26
C ALA A 144 12.20 -17.30 -21.39
N GLU A 145 12.65 -16.06 -21.58
CA GLU A 145 13.71 -15.69 -22.54
C GLU A 145 15.13 -15.89 -21.98
N GLY A 146 15.27 -16.39 -20.74
CA GLY A 146 16.56 -16.57 -20.07
C GLY A 146 17.20 -15.25 -19.60
N ILE A 147 16.46 -14.15 -19.62
CA ILE A 147 16.92 -12.83 -19.18
C ILE A 147 16.74 -12.73 -17.66
N LYS A 148 17.81 -12.34 -16.96
CA LYS A 148 17.76 -12.14 -15.51
C LYS A 148 16.96 -10.87 -15.19
N ILE A 149 16.07 -10.99 -14.21
CA ILE A 149 15.38 -9.84 -13.63
C ILE A 149 16.42 -9.02 -12.86
N ILE A 150 16.40 -7.70 -13.01
CA ILE A 150 17.20 -6.76 -12.20
C ILE A 150 16.30 -6.09 -11.18
N GLN A 151 16.86 -5.75 -10.02
CA GLN A 151 16.13 -4.95 -9.04
C GLN A 151 16.09 -3.51 -9.53
N GLU A 152 14.89 -2.97 -9.69
CA GLU A 152 14.67 -1.62 -10.19
C GLU A 152 13.35 -1.07 -9.66
N THR A 153 13.29 0.25 -9.54
CA THR A 153 12.04 0.97 -9.30
C THR A 153 11.45 1.36 -10.65
N ARG A 154 10.17 1.03 -10.84
CA ARG A 154 9.41 1.24 -12.06
C ARG A 154 8.23 2.15 -11.78
N HIS A 155 7.83 2.89 -12.80
CA HIS A 155 6.69 3.80 -12.76
C HIS A 155 5.54 3.22 -13.56
N TRP A 156 4.32 3.33 -13.06
CA TRP A 156 3.12 2.95 -13.81
C TRP A 156 2.65 4.07 -14.73
N ASP A 157 2.61 3.82 -16.05
CA ASP A 157 2.01 4.72 -17.04
C ASP A 157 0.57 4.25 -17.33
N GLU A 158 -0.42 4.90 -16.72
CA GLU A 158 -1.85 4.54 -16.88
C GLU A 158 -2.33 4.73 -18.33
N SER A 159 -1.75 5.68 -19.08
CA SER A 159 -2.16 5.96 -20.46
C SER A 159 -1.81 4.81 -21.41
N LYS A 160 -0.65 4.19 -21.19
CA LYS A 160 -0.15 3.07 -21.98
C LYS A 160 -0.43 1.71 -21.33
N ASN A 161 -0.85 1.69 -20.07
CA ASN A 161 -1.00 0.50 -19.24
C ASN A 161 0.28 -0.35 -19.18
N ILE A 162 1.44 0.30 -18.99
CA ILE A 162 2.75 -0.36 -18.89
C ILE A 162 3.53 0.14 -17.67
N THR A 163 4.47 -0.68 -17.19
CA THR A 163 5.51 -0.23 -16.26
C THR A 163 6.72 0.27 -17.04
N VAL A 164 7.28 1.41 -16.67
CA VAL A 164 8.47 2.02 -17.28
C VAL A 164 9.58 2.06 -16.22
N SER A 165 10.81 1.67 -16.59
CA SER A 165 11.95 1.76 -15.67
C SER A 165 12.27 3.23 -15.39
N MET A 166 12.41 3.61 -14.12
CA MET A 166 12.96 4.93 -13.78
C MET A 166 14.48 4.87 -13.90
N ARG A 167 15.09 5.95 -14.40
CA ARG A 167 16.53 6.04 -14.66
C ARG A 167 17.32 5.60 -13.42
N SER A 168 18.31 4.72 -13.61
CA SER A 168 19.04 3.95 -12.59
C SER A 168 19.98 4.76 -11.66
N LYS A 169 19.59 5.96 -11.21
CA LYS A 169 20.41 6.84 -10.37
C LYS A 169 19.80 7.09 -8.99
N GLU A 170 19.33 6.03 -8.35
CA GLU A 170 19.16 6.01 -6.89
C GLU A 170 19.78 4.70 -6.41
N GLU A 171 21.09 4.74 -6.15
CA GLU A 171 21.74 3.72 -5.33
C GLU A 171 20.98 3.64 -4.01
N ALA A 172 20.86 2.45 -3.40
CA ALA A 172 20.21 2.30 -2.10
C ALA A 172 20.87 3.29 -1.11
N HIS A 173 20.20 4.40 -0.84
CA HIS A 173 20.80 5.50 -0.11
C HIS A 173 21.02 5.06 1.34
N ASP A 174 22.23 5.28 1.85
CA ASP A 174 22.46 5.22 3.28
C ASP A 174 21.72 6.40 3.92
N TYR A 175 20.51 6.11 4.40
CA TYR A 175 19.64 7.08 5.07
C TYR A 175 20.20 7.54 6.41
N ARG A 176 21.30 6.92 6.91
CA ARG A 176 21.99 7.30 8.15
C ARG A 176 21.02 7.45 9.32
N TYR A 177 20.12 6.47 9.50
CA TYR A 177 19.11 6.52 10.55
C TYR A 177 19.73 6.67 11.95
N PHE A 178 19.26 7.66 12.69
CA PHE A 178 19.53 7.84 14.11
C PHE A 178 18.29 8.44 14.80
N PRO A 179 18.15 8.29 16.13
CA PRO A 179 17.06 8.92 16.86
C PRO A 179 17.10 10.45 16.72
N GLU A 180 15.96 11.06 16.40
CA GLU A 180 15.81 12.51 16.30
C GLU A 180 16.15 13.19 17.65
N PRO A 181 17.26 13.94 17.76
CA PRO A 181 17.71 14.53 19.02
C PRO A 181 16.76 15.59 19.58
N ASP A 182 15.98 16.24 18.71
CA ASP A 182 15.03 17.28 19.13
C ASP A 182 13.73 16.70 19.72
N LEU A 183 13.50 15.39 19.55
CA LEU A 183 12.32 14.70 20.04
C LEU A 183 12.67 13.65 21.10
N LEU A 184 12.01 13.76 22.25
CA LEU A 184 12.05 12.68 23.23
C LEU A 184 11.32 11.44 22.68
N PRO A 185 11.73 10.22 23.07
CA PRO A 185 11.02 9.01 22.67
C PRO A 185 9.53 9.06 23.04
N LEU A 186 8.67 8.79 22.06
CA LEU A 186 7.23 8.75 22.26
C LEU A 186 6.87 7.59 23.20
N LYS A 187 6.34 7.93 24.38
CA LYS A 187 5.81 6.95 25.34
C LYS A 187 4.30 6.88 25.23
N VAL A 188 3.79 5.77 24.73
CA VAL A 188 2.35 5.47 24.72
C VAL A 188 2.04 4.61 25.93
N ASP A 189 1.20 5.11 26.83
CA ASP A 189 0.80 4.35 28.01
C ASP A 189 -0.30 3.33 27.69
N LEU A 190 -0.41 2.29 28.53
CA LEU A 190 -1.43 1.26 28.36
C LEU A 190 -2.86 1.80 28.59
N LYS A 191 -2.99 2.83 29.43
CA LYS A 191 -4.29 3.41 29.80
C LYS A 191 -4.93 4.12 28.60
N MET A 192 -4.18 4.96 27.91
CA MET A 192 -4.51 5.62 26.65
C MET A 192 -4.84 4.59 25.58
N THR A 193 -4.07 3.51 25.49
CA THR A 193 -4.36 2.41 24.56
C THR A 193 -5.72 1.76 24.86
N ASP A 194 -6.02 1.51 26.14
CA ASP A 194 -7.30 0.93 26.57
C ASP A 194 -8.48 1.89 26.39
N GLU A 195 -8.27 3.18 26.63
CA GLU A 195 -9.27 4.23 26.39
C GLU A 195 -9.60 4.33 24.90
N ILE A 196 -8.58 4.39 24.03
CA ILE A 196 -8.76 4.38 22.57
C ILE A 196 -9.48 3.09 22.15
N ARG A 197 -9.08 1.92 22.67
CA ARG A 197 -9.72 0.65 22.32
C ARG A 197 -11.22 0.64 22.64
N LYS A 198 -11.63 1.28 23.74
CA LYS A 198 -13.04 1.41 24.13
C LYS A 198 -13.79 2.45 23.29
N SER A 199 -13.11 3.47 22.78
CA SER A 199 -13.71 4.50 21.93
C SER A 199 -13.73 4.12 20.44
N LEU A 200 -13.11 3.00 20.04
CA LEU A 200 -13.10 2.56 18.66
C LEU A 200 -14.54 2.32 18.16
N PRO A 201 -14.90 2.86 16.99
CA PRO A 201 -16.19 2.60 16.38
C PRO A 201 -16.28 1.14 15.92
N GLU A 202 -17.51 0.70 15.65
CA GLU A 202 -17.75 -0.60 15.04
C GLU A 202 -17.05 -0.68 13.67
N LEU A 203 -16.10 -1.61 13.52
CA LEU A 203 -15.37 -1.81 12.28
C LEU A 203 -16.24 -2.49 11.20
N PRO A 204 -15.91 -2.33 9.91
CA PRO A 204 -16.71 -2.82 8.79
C PRO A 204 -17.13 -4.29 8.90
N GLU A 205 -16.22 -5.18 9.32
CA GLU A 205 -16.52 -6.61 9.43
C GLU A 205 -17.46 -6.94 10.58
N ALA A 206 -17.30 -6.26 11.72
CA ALA A 206 -18.20 -6.43 12.85
C ALA A 206 -19.61 -5.94 12.50
N ARG A 207 -19.68 -4.78 11.83
CA ARG A 207 -20.94 -4.21 11.30
C ARG A 207 -21.62 -5.14 10.32
N ARG A 208 -20.90 -5.68 9.33
CA ARG A 208 -21.44 -6.69 8.39
C ARG A 208 -21.97 -7.92 9.14
N GLY A 209 -21.20 -8.44 10.09
CA GLY A 209 -21.62 -9.56 10.92
C GLY A 209 -22.90 -9.27 11.72
N ARG A 210 -23.04 -8.05 12.25
CA ARG A 210 -24.25 -7.58 12.93
C ARG A 210 -25.44 -7.48 11.98
N PHE A 211 -25.26 -6.96 10.76
CA PHE A 211 -26.32 -6.88 9.75
C PHE A 211 -26.89 -8.24 9.37
N ILE A 212 -26.01 -9.21 9.11
CA ILE A 212 -26.43 -10.58 8.79
C ILE A 212 -27.14 -11.23 9.99
N LYS A 213 -26.54 -11.15 11.18
CA LYS A 213 -27.05 -11.85 12.37
C LYS A 213 -28.34 -11.24 12.92
N ASN A 214 -28.36 -9.93 13.11
CA ASN A 214 -29.43 -9.26 13.84
C ASN A 214 -30.57 -8.79 12.92
N TYR A 215 -30.26 -8.48 11.66
CA TYR A 215 -31.24 -7.94 10.71
C TYR A 215 -31.57 -8.93 9.59
N GLN A 216 -30.95 -10.11 9.56
CA GLN A 216 -31.17 -11.17 8.55
C GLN A 216 -30.98 -10.65 7.12
N ILE A 217 -30.15 -9.62 6.96
CA ILE A 217 -29.81 -9.05 5.65
C ILE A 217 -28.91 -10.06 4.91
N PRO A 218 -29.20 -10.38 3.64
CA PRO A 218 -28.35 -11.24 2.84
C PRO A 218 -26.89 -10.77 2.83
N GLU A 219 -25.94 -11.70 2.80
CA GLU A 219 -24.50 -11.39 2.87
C GLU A 219 -24.06 -10.36 1.80
N TYR A 220 -24.62 -10.47 0.59
CA TYR A 220 -24.37 -9.54 -0.51
C TYR A 220 -24.82 -8.12 -0.17
N ASP A 221 -26.04 -7.95 0.34
CA ASP A 221 -26.58 -6.64 0.70
C ASP A 221 -25.84 -6.06 1.91
N ALA A 222 -25.47 -6.91 2.87
CA ALA A 222 -24.70 -6.51 4.05
C ALA A 222 -23.25 -6.10 3.72
N GLU A 223 -22.71 -6.49 2.56
CA GLU A 223 -21.40 -6.03 2.07
C GLU A 223 -21.47 -4.64 1.43
N ILE A 224 -22.64 -4.28 0.86
CA ILE A 224 -22.89 -2.98 0.24
C ILE A 224 -23.21 -1.90 1.30
N LEU A 225 -23.90 -2.30 2.38
CA LEU A 225 -24.38 -1.43 3.47
C LEU A 225 -23.33 -1.13 4.52
#